data_AF-A0A2G6EP56-F1
#
_entry.id   AF-A0A2G6EP56-F1
#
_cell.length_a   1.000
_cell.length_b   1.000
_cell.length_c   1.000
_cell.angle_alpha   90.00
_cell.angle_beta   90.00
_cell.angle_gamma   90.00
#
_symmetry.space_group_name_H-M   'P 1'
#
loop_
_entity.id
_entity.type
_entity.pdbx_description
1 polymer ?
#
loop_
_entity_poly.entity_id
_entity_poly.type
_entity_poly.pdbx_seq_one_letter_code
_entity_poly.pdbx_strand_id
1 'polypeptide(L)'
;MKKLKLPFSGKDLPLSDGQRVWLDGLLSGFSQQAVIRKDFAEDVQIGLPLAILYGSQTGNAESVAYSCAEMAKSHGLTAQVIDMEDMRAADLPAIERLLIITSTYGEGEMPDNAETLWQAVSEDDAPQLPQTFFSVLALGDTAYDGFCEAGKLWDERLEQLGAKRIAERLDCDVDFEDDAEAWSANVLPIISQKGSQKLAEAPQKQAAKAQSQYTRKNPLLATLIAKKTLTGEQSGKEIIHYELDLGDSGERYQVGG
;
A
#
# COMPACT_ATOMS: atom_id res chain seq x y z
N MET A 1 -24.00 4.54 -51.29
CA MET A 1 -22.99 5.55 -51.70
C MET A 1 -23.19 6.83 -50.90
N LYS A 2 -22.15 7.30 -50.19
CA LYS A 2 -21.86 8.72 -49.98
C LYS A 2 -20.43 8.84 -49.41
N LYS A 3 -19.47 9.10 -50.30
CA LYS A 3 -18.09 9.45 -49.93
C LYS A 3 -18.13 10.83 -49.26
N LEU A 4 -17.56 10.94 -48.07
CA LEU A 4 -17.30 12.22 -47.42
C LEU A 4 -16.28 12.98 -48.30
N LYS A 5 -16.73 14.03 -48.99
CA LYS A 5 -15.86 14.95 -49.72
C LYS A 5 -15.28 15.92 -48.70
N LEU A 6 -14.00 15.79 -48.38
CA LEU A 6 -13.26 16.84 -47.69
C LEU A 6 -13.20 18.06 -48.62
N PRO A 7 -13.46 19.29 -48.12
CA PRO A 7 -13.65 20.46 -48.97
C PRO A 7 -12.37 21.03 -49.58
N PHE A 8 -11.18 20.47 -49.28
CA PHE A 8 -9.92 21.00 -49.78
C PHE A 8 -8.93 19.88 -50.13
N SER A 9 -8.39 19.93 -51.36
CA SER A 9 -7.26 19.13 -51.82
C SER A 9 -5.98 19.85 -51.40
N GLY A 10 -5.00 19.15 -50.82
CA GLY A 10 -3.81 19.71 -50.15
C GLY A 10 -2.88 20.60 -50.99
N LYS A 11 -3.23 20.92 -52.24
CA LYS A 11 -2.49 21.85 -53.10
C LYS A 11 -2.97 23.31 -53.03
N ASP A 12 -4.13 23.60 -52.45
CA ASP A 12 -4.70 24.97 -52.37
C ASP A 12 -4.60 25.60 -50.97
N LEU A 13 -3.80 25.02 -50.08
CA LEU A 13 -3.53 25.62 -48.77
C LEU A 13 -2.59 26.82 -48.97
N PRO A 14 -2.95 28.05 -48.53
CA PRO A 14 -2.13 29.25 -48.65
C PRO A 14 -1.00 29.24 -47.61
N LEU A 15 -0.20 28.18 -47.64
CA LEU A 15 0.93 27.96 -46.75
C LEU A 15 2.20 28.36 -47.48
N SER A 16 3.04 29.15 -46.82
CA SER A 16 4.38 29.45 -47.30
C SER A 16 5.24 28.18 -47.33
N ASP A 17 6.32 28.19 -48.11
CA ASP A 17 7.22 27.03 -48.19
C ASP A 17 7.80 26.64 -46.82
N GLY A 18 8.02 27.63 -45.94
CA GLY A 18 8.42 27.39 -44.55
C GLY A 18 7.33 26.71 -43.70
N GLN A 19 6.05 27.04 -43.93
CA GLN A 19 4.93 26.41 -43.22
C GLN A 19 4.67 24.98 -43.68
N ARG A 20 4.98 24.65 -44.93
CA ARG A 20 4.88 23.28 -45.45
C ARG A 20 5.96 22.38 -44.86
N VAL A 21 7.20 22.86 -44.79
CA VAL A 21 8.31 22.13 -44.14
C VAL A 21 8.02 21.88 -42.65
N TRP A 22 7.41 22.86 -41.98
CA TRP A 22 6.98 22.71 -40.59
C TRP A 22 5.82 21.71 -40.43
N LEU A 23 4.80 21.73 -41.31
CA LEU A 23 3.67 20.81 -41.27
C LEU A 23 4.08 19.36 -41.58
N ASP A 24 4.96 19.16 -42.56
CA ASP A 24 5.50 17.83 -42.88
C ASP A 24 6.37 17.30 -41.73
N GLY A 25 7.14 18.17 -41.07
CA GLY A 25 7.84 17.85 -39.82
C GLY A 25 6.90 17.49 -38.65
N LEU A 26 5.78 18.20 -38.52
CA LEU A 26 4.75 17.93 -37.52
C LEU A 26 4.08 16.56 -37.77
N LEU A 27 3.67 16.28 -39.01
CA LEU A 27 2.99 15.02 -39.38
C LEU A 27 3.92 13.80 -39.32
N SER A 28 5.20 13.97 -39.63
CA SER A 28 6.20 12.91 -39.44
C SER A 28 6.52 12.68 -37.96
N GLY A 29 6.48 13.72 -37.11
CA GLY A 29 6.55 13.59 -35.65
C GLY A 29 5.33 12.87 -35.04
N PHE A 30 4.12 13.12 -35.55
CA PHE A 30 2.91 12.39 -35.17
C PHE A 30 2.97 10.91 -35.55
N SER A 31 3.65 10.57 -36.65
CA SER A 31 3.78 9.19 -37.12
C SER A 31 4.79 8.37 -36.31
N GLN A 32 5.79 9.00 -35.68
CA GLN A 32 6.67 8.35 -34.70
C GLN A 32 6.03 8.22 -33.30
N GLN A 33 5.11 9.12 -32.93
CA GLN A 33 4.36 8.99 -31.67
C GLN A 33 3.24 7.94 -31.71
N ALA A 34 2.76 7.53 -32.89
CA ALA A 34 1.73 6.50 -33.01
C ALA A 34 2.25 5.06 -32.83
N VAL A 35 3.57 4.82 -33.00
CA VAL A 35 4.17 3.48 -32.86
C VAL A 35 4.71 3.23 -31.45
N ILE A 36 4.96 4.29 -30.65
CA ILE A 36 5.41 4.18 -29.26
C ILE A 36 4.23 4.05 -28.26
N ARG A 37 2.99 4.33 -28.68
CA ARG A 37 1.78 4.12 -27.86
C ARG A 37 1.23 2.69 -27.97
N LYS A 38 2.03 1.66 -27.69
CA LYS A 38 1.53 0.28 -27.64
C LYS A 38 1.77 -0.50 -26.35
N ASP A 39 2.33 0.09 -25.30
CA ASP A 39 2.51 -0.63 -24.00
C ASP A 39 2.31 0.23 -22.74
N PHE A 40 1.40 1.22 -22.74
CA PHE A 40 0.97 1.90 -21.51
C PHE A 40 -0.53 2.24 -21.52
N ALA A 41 -1.36 1.22 -21.73
CA ALA A 41 -2.72 1.29 -21.18
C ALA A 41 -2.61 0.76 -19.75
N GLU A 42 -2.46 1.66 -18.78
CA GLU A 42 -2.77 1.29 -17.39
C GLU A 42 -4.23 0.81 -17.37
N ASP A 43 -4.47 -0.43 -16.95
CA ASP A 43 -5.83 -0.91 -16.70
C ASP A 43 -6.43 -0.04 -15.60
N VAL A 44 -7.26 0.94 -16.00
CA VAL A 44 -8.05 1.74 -15.07
C VAL A 44 -9.03 0.81 -14.39
N GLN A 45 -8.68 0.37 -13.19
CA GLN A 45 -9.54 -0.50 -12.39
C GLN A 45 -10.68 0.32 -11.80
N ILE A 46 -11.88 0.02 -12.28
CA ILE A 46 -13.13 0.58 -11.78
C ILE A 46 -13.75 -0.45 -10.83
N GLY A 47 -13.97 -0.07 -9.58
CA GLY A 47 -14.38 -0.97 -8.50
C GLY A 47 -14.96 -0.21 -7.32
N LEU A 48 -15.56 -0.92 -6.37
CA LEU A 48 -16.11 -0.30 -5.16
C LEU A 48 -14.96 0.24 -4.29
N PRO A 49 -15.00 1.52 -3.85
CA PRO A 49 -13.93 2.09 -3.04
C PRO A 49 -13.71 1.30 -1.75
N LEU A 50 -12.43 1.02 -1.47
CA LEU A 50 -11.94 0.44 -0.23
C LEU A 50 -10.71 1.24 0.22
N ALA A 51 -10.69 1.72 1.46
CA ALA A 51 -9.49 2.28 2.06
C ALA A 51 -8.80 1.22 2.94
N ILE A 52 -7.49 1.08 2.80
CA ILE A 52 -6.64 0.22 3.63
C ILE A 52 -5.59 1.12 4.27
N LEU A 53 -5.73 1.36 5.57
CA LEU A 53 -4.81 2.20 6.33
C LEU A 53 -3.78 1.30 7.02
N TYR A 54 -2.50 1.66 6.94
CA TYR A 54 -1.45 0.90 7.59
C TYR A 54 -0.62 1.70 8.60
N GLY A 55 -0.38 1.08 9.74
CA GLY A 55 0.60 1.52 10.74
C GLY A 55 1.77 0.55 10.74
N SER A 56 2.99 0.97 10.43
CA SER A 56 4.14 0.08 10.34
C SER A 56 5.46 0.71 10.76
N GLN A 57 6.25 0.00 11.55
CA GLN A 57 7.62 0.41 11.90
C GLN A 57 8.66 -0.13 10.90
N THR A 58 8.56 -1.41 10.53
CA THR A 58 9.55 -2.12 9.70
C THR A 58 9.02 -2.52 8.32
N GLY A 59 7.81 -2.08 7.95
CA GLY A 59 7.20 -2.33 6.64
C GLY A 59 6.37 -3.62 6.54
N ASN A 60 6.28 -4.45 7.58
CA ASN A 60 5.48 -5.69 7.55
C ASN A 60 3.98 -5.39 7.31
N ALA A 61 3.40 -4.47 8.09
CA ALA A 61 2.00 -4.08 7.96
C ALA A 61 1.72 -3.39 6.62
N GLU A 62 2.67 -2.57 6.13
CA GLU A 62 2.62 -1.98 4.79
C GLU A 62 2.56 -3.07 3.71
N SER A 63 3.45 -4.06 3.78
CA SER A 63 3.48 -5.18 2.83
C SER A 63 2.17 -5.97 2.83
N VAL A 64 1.59 -6.23 4.02
CA VAL A 64 0.28 -6.90 4.13
C VAL A 64 -0.83 -6.06 3.51
N ALA A 65 -0.81 -4.73 3.70
CA ALA A 65 -1.80 -3.82 3.11
C ALA A 65 -1.77 -3.83 1.58
N TYR A 66 -0.58 -3.81 0.97
CA TYR A 66 -0.44 -3.92 -0.49
C TYR A 66 -0.87 -5.28 -1.03
N SER A 67 -0.51 -6.38 -0.36
CA SER A 67 -0.99 -7.72 -0.74
C SER A 67 -2.51 -7.83 -0.65
N CYS A 68 -3.12 -7.29 0.41
CA CYS A 68 -4.57 -7.23 0.58
C CYS A 68 -5.24 -6.41 -0.54
N ALA A 69 -4.64 -5.26 -0.92
CA ALA A 69 -5.12 -4.43 -2.02
C ALA A 69 -5.10 -5.15 -3.37
N GLU A 70 -4.06 -5.94 -3.65
CA GLU A 70 -4.00 -6.77 -4.86
C GLU A 70 -5.08 -7.86 -4.88
N MET A 71 -5.32 -8.52 -3.74
CA MET A 71 -6.42 -9.50 -3.61
C MET A 71 -7.80 -8.84 -3.80
N ALA A 72 -7.99 -7.62 -3.30
CA ALA A 72 -9.25 -6.88 -3.36
C ALA A 72 -9.79 -6.71 -4.80
N LYS A 73 -8.88 -6.59 -5.78
CA LYS A 73 -9.23 -6.48 -7.21
C LYS A 73 -10.11 -7.62 -7.69
N SER A 74 -9.82 -8.85 -7.24
CA SER A 74 -10.60 -10.04 -7.62
C SER A 74 -12.04 -10.03 -7.06
N HIS A 75 -12.30 -9.18 -6.06
CA HIS A 75 -13.62 -8.98 -5.44
C HIS A 75 -14.35 -7.73 -5.97
N GLY A 76 -13.88 -7.12 -7.05
CA GLY A 76 -14.49 -5.90 -7.63
C GLY A 76 -14.32 -4.66 -6.75
N LEU A 77 -13.33 -4.67 -5.85
CA LEU A 77 -12.97 -3.54 -5.01
C LEU A 77 -11.81 -2.78 -5.65
N THR A 78 -11.88 -1.46 -5.52
CA THR A 78 -10.79 -0.54 -5.84
C THR A 78 -10.17 -0.11 -4.52
N ALA A 79 -9.06 -0.74 -4.15
CA ALA A 79 -8.37 -0.47 -2.90
C ALA A 79 -7.39 0.72 -3.03
N GLN A 80 -7.45 1.64 -2.07
CA GLN A 80 -6.45 2.66 -1.84
C GLN A 80 -5.69 2.31 -0.56
N VAL A 81 -4.39 2.03 -0.68
CA VAL A 81 -3.49 1.85 0.46
C VAL A 81 -3.02 3.23 0.90
N ILE A 82 -3.17 3.53 2.19
CA ILE A 82 -2.91 4.86 2.76
C ILE A 82 -2.01 4.69 3.98
N ASP A 83 -0.88 5.41 3.98
CA ASP A 83 -0.08 5.59 5.18
C ASP A 83 -0.92 6.33 6.22
N MET A 84 -0.99 5.85 7.45
CA MET A 84 -1.76 6.53 8.50
C MET A 84 -1.27 7.97 8.76
N GLU A 85 -0.01 8.29 8.44
CA GLU A 85 0.54 9.65 8.56
C GLU A 85 -0.13 10.62 7.56
N ASP A 86 -0.57 10.10 6.41
CA ASP A 86 -1.23 10.86 5.35
C ASP A 86 -2.76 10.96 5.54
N MET A 87 -3.33 10.29 6.55
CA MET A 87 -4.75 10.30 6.84
C MET A 87 -5.10 11.31 7.92
N ARG A 88 -6.18 12.08 7.71
CA ARG A 88 -6.72 13.01 8.70
C ARG A 88 -8.01 12.42 9.29
N ALA A 89 -8.19 12.52 10.61
CA ALA A 89 -9.41 12.05 11.27
C ALA A 89 -10.70 12.64 10.66
N ALA A 90 -10.63 13.89 10.18
CA ALA A 90 -11.75 14.58 9.53
C ALA A 90 -12.19 13.94 8.18
N ASP A 91 -11.34 13.15 7.54
CA ASP A 91 -11.63 12.50 6.26
C ASP A 91 -12.23 11.08 6.45
N LEU A 92 -12.07 10.47 7.64
CA LEU A 92 -12.59 9.14 7.96
C LEU A 92 -14.11 8.97 7.71
N PRO A 93 -14.99 9.96 8.03
CA PRO A 93 -16.43 9.82 7.78
C PRO A 93 -16.81 9.62 6.31
N ALA A 94 -15.93 9.97 5.37
CA ALA A 94 -16.16 9.75 3.94
C ALA A 94 -15.88 8.29 3.50
N ILE A 95 -15.27 7.48 4.37
CA ILE A 95 -14.88 6.11 4.08
C ILE A 95 -15.97 5.15 4.56
N GLU A 96 -16.64 4.47 3.62
CA GLU A 96 -17.62 3.44 3.97
C GLU A 96 -16.98 2.06 4.17
N ARG A 97 -15.89 1.75 3.47
CA ARG A 97 -15.18 0.46 3.55
C ARG A 97 -13.76 0.71 4.01
N LEU A 98 -13.45 0.28 5.22
CA LEU A 98 -12.18 0.55 5.89
C LEU A 98 -11.54 -0.76 6.34
N LEU A 99 -10.27 -0.95 6.04
CA LEU A 99 -9.44 -1.97 6.69
C LEU A 99 -8.28 -1.28 7.40
N ILE A 100 -8.01 -1.70 8.63
CA ILE A 100 -6.84 -1.26 9.40
C ILE A 100 -5.87 -2.44 9.46
N ILE A 101 -4.61 -2.19 9.10
CA ILE A 101 -3.53 -3.17 9.21
C ILE A 101 -2.38 -2.50 9.98
N THR A 102 -2.18 -2.85 11.23
CA THR A 102 -1.20 -2.14 12.08
C THR A 102 -0.30 -3.09 12.84
N SER A 103 0.98 -2.78 12.91
CA SER A 103 1.89 -3.39 13.89
C SER A 103 1.73 -2.73 15.26
N THR A 104 2.23 -3.40 16.30
CA THR A 104 2.41 -2.82 17.64
C THR A 104 3.91 -2.62 17.88
N TYR A 105 4.28 -1.52 18.51
CA TYR A 105 5.67 -1.21 18.86
C TYR A 105 5.86 -1.07 20.37
N GLY A 106 7.10 -1.22 20.84
CA GLY A 106 7.46 -1.06 22.25
C GLY A 106 6.60 -1.90 23.20
N GLU A 107 5.99 -1.23 24.17
CA GLU A 107 5.18 -1.84 25.24
C GLU A 107 3.66 -1.81 24.94
N GLY A 108 3.29 -1.76 23.65
CA GLY A 108 1.88 -1.66 23.22
C GLY A 108 1.53 -0.37 22.48
N GLU A 109 2.55 0.38 22.05
CA GLU A 109 2.41 1.68 21.39
C GLU A 109 2.03 1.53 19.91
N MET A 110 1.48 2.62 19.36
CA MET A 110 1.26 2.73 17.92
C MET A 110 2.60 2.82 17.18
N PRO A 111 2.68 2.37 15.92
CA PRO A 111 3.79 2.70 15.05
C PRO A 111 3.91 4.22 14.86
N ASP A 112 5.11 4.72 14.59
CA ASP A 112 5.36 6.17 14.46
C ASP A 112 4.43 6.83 13.42
N ASN A 113 4.20 6.15 12.29
CA ASN A 113 3.35 6.65 11.21
C ASN A 113 1.84 6.61 11.56
N ALA A 114 1.43 5.95 12.64
CA ALA A 114 0.05 5.86 13.09
C ALA A 114 -0.27 6.80 14.26
N GLU A 115 0.73 7.26 15.00
CA GLU A 115 0.58 7.98 16.27
C GLU A 115 -0.27 9.25 16.15
N THR A 116 -0.01 10.09 15.14
CA THR A 116 -0.74 11.36 14.97
C THR A 116 -2.22 11.12 14.68
N LEU A 117 -2.53 10.15 13.81
CA LEU A 117 -3.90 9.80 13.52
C LEU A 117 -4.58 9.19 14.75
N TRP A 118 -3.89 8.31 15.48
CA TRP A 118 -4.39 7.68 16.70
C TRP A 118 -4.78 8.72 17.75
N GLN A 119 -3.92 9.70 18.02
CA GLN A 119 -4.23 10.80 18.93
C GLN A 119 -5.52 11.51 18.51
N ALA A 120 -5.63 11.87 17.23
CA ALA A 120 -6.81 12.58 16.71
C ALA A 120 -8.10 11.76 16.77
N VAL A 121 -8.06 10.43 16.56
CA VAL A 121 -9.27 9.59 16.65
C VAL A 121 -9.61 9.23 18.10
N SER A 122 -8.66 9.31 19.03
CA SER A 122 -8.86 8.98 20.44
C SER A 122 -9.54 10.09 21.25
N GLU A 123 -9.49 11.33 20.76
CA GLU A 123 -10.15 12.49 21.39
C GLU A 123 -11.68 12.36 21.43
N ASP A 124 -12.32 12.99 22.43
CA ASP A 124 -13.77 12.93 22.61
C ASP A 124 -14.56 13.60 21.48
N ASP A 125 -13.96 14.53 20.75
CA ASP A 125 -14.57 15.23 19.60
C ASP A 125 -14.28 14.57 18.25
N ALA A 126 -13.69 13.36 18.26
CA ALA A 126 -13.43 12.60 17.05
C ALA A 126 -14.71 12.35 16.23
N PRO A 127 -14.63 12.43 14.88
CA PRO A 127 -15.80 12.25 14.03
C PRO A 127 -16.44 10.86 14.16
N GLN A 128 -17.76 10.82 14.19
CA GLN A 128 -18.53 9.58 14.21
C GLN A 128 -18.54 8.92 12.81
N LEU A 129 -18.53 7.58 12.80
CA LEU A 129 -18.35 6.73 11.62
C LEU A 129 -19.54 5.76 11.38
N PRO A 130 -20.82 6.18 11.48
CA PRO A 130 -21.97 5.26 11.43
C PRO A 130 -22.16 4.53 10.09
N GLN A 131 -21.52 5.03 9.02
CA GLN A 131 -21.57 4.45 7.67
C GLN A 131 -20.32 3.64 7.32
N THR A 132 -19.35 3.56 8.23
CA THR A 132 -18.10 2.83 8.02
C THR A 132 -18.27 1.38 8.44
N PHE A 133 -17.81 0.48 7.59
CA PHE A 133 -17.71 -0.95 7.82
C PHE A 133 -16.23 -1.32 7.87
N PHE A 134 -15.82 -2.03 8.93
CA PHE A 134 -14.40 -2.25 9.16
C PHE A 134 -14.04 -3.65 9.67
N SER A 135 -12.77 -3.99 9.50
CA SER A 135 -12.08 -5.07 10.20
C SER A 135 -10.61 -4.67 10.40
N VAL A 136 -9.97 -5.26 11.39
CA VAL A 136 -8.59 -4.95 11.78
C VAL A 136 -7.74 -6.21 11.70
N LEU A 137 -6.55 -6.08 11.13
CA LEU A 137 -5.47 -7.05 11.26
C LEU A 137 -4.35 -6.42 12.08
N ALA A 138 -4.01 -7.06 13.19
CA ALA A 138 -2.98 -6.61 14.10
C ALA A 138 -1.74 -7.51 13.96
N LEU A 139 -0.57 -6.90 13.82
CA LEU A 139 0.71 -7.60 13.88
C LEU A 139 1.37 -7.34 15.22
N GLY A 140 1.76 -8.41 15.91
CA GLY A 140 2.46 -8.35 17.18
C GLY A 140 3.42 -9.51 17.35
N ASP A 141 4.00 -9.60 18.54
CA ASP A 141 4.88 -10.70 18.95
C ASP A 141 4.46 -11.10 20.37
N THR A 142 4.10 -12.37 20.56
CA THR A 142 3.63 -12.88 21.86
C THR A 142 4.73 -12.91 22.93
N ALA A 143 5.99 -12.66 22.55
CA ALA A 143 7.09 -12.45 23.49
C ALA A 143 7.00 -11.14 24.27
N TYR A 144 6.11 -10.21 23.87
CA TYR A 144 5.91 -8.92 24.53
C TYR A 144 4.53 -8.86 25.21
N ASP A 145 4.45 -8.14 26.33
CA ASP A 145 3.21 -8.00 27.11
C ASP A 145 2.12 -7.28 26.28
N GLY A 146 2.51 -6.30 25.46
CA GLY A 146 1.64 -5.54 24.55
C GLY A 146 1.27 -6.28 23.26
N PHE A 147 1.07 -7.60 23.29
CA PHE A 147 0.75 -8.38 22.09
C PHE A 147 -0.48 -7.81 21.34
N CYS A 148 -0.27 -7.32 20.11
CA CYS A 148 -1.30 -6.73 19.25
C CYS A 148 -2.07 -5.53 19.85
N GLU A 149 -1.52 -4.84 20.86
CA GLU A 149 -2.24 -3.77 21.58
C GLU A 149 -2.70 -2.64 20.68
N ALA A 150 -1.87 -2.18 19.74
CA ALA A 150 -2.25 -1.12 18.81
C ALA A 150 -3.49 -1.51 17.97
N GLY A 151 -3.55 -2.76 17.49
CA GLY A 151 -4.69 -3.25 16.72
C GLY A 151 -5.94 -3.45 17.57
N LYS A 152 -5.81 -3.84 18.84
CA LYS A 152 -6.93 -3.91 19.79
C LYS A 152 -7.55 -2.54 20.02
N LEU A 153 -6.70 -1.53 20.27
CA LEU A 153 -7.11 -0.15 20.46
C LEU A 153 -7.85 0.40 19.24
N TRP A 154 -7.35 0.16 18.02
CA TRP A 154 -8.04 0.54 16.79
C TRP A 154 -9.41 -0.13 16.63
N ASP A 155 -9.50 -1.43 16.88
CA ASP A 155 -10.75 -2.18 16.73
C ASP A 155 -11.83 -1.67 17.70
N GLU A 156 -11.48 -1.48 18.97
CA GLU A 156 -12.39 -0.95 19.99
C GLU A 156 -12.80 0.49 19.68
N ARG A 157 -11.84 1.33 19.28
CA ARG A 157 -12.11 2.75 19.06
C ARG A 157 -13.01 2.97 17.85
N LEU A 158 -12.82 2.23 16.76
CA LEU A 158 -13.70 2.32 15.59
C LEU A 158 -15.14 1.94 15.93
N GLU A 159 -15.35 0.91 16.75
CA GLU A 159 -16.67 0.53 17.23
C GLU A 159 -17.28 1.62 18.13
N GLN A 160 -16.51 2.23 19.03
CA GLN A 160 -16.96 3.36 19.85
C GLN A 160 -17.38 4.58 19.03
N LEU A 161 -16.71 4.83 17.89
CA LEU A 161 -17.07 5.88 16.93
C LEU A 161 -18.29 5.51 16.06
N GLY A 162 -18.89 4.33 16.26
CA GLY A 162 -20.09 3.87 15.58
C GLY A 162 -19.86 3.15 14.26
N ALA A 163 -18.60 2.84 13.91
CA ALA A 163 -18.29 1.97 12.78
C ALA A 163 -18.75 0.53 13.06
N LYS A 164 -19.01 -0.23 12.00
CA LYS A 164 -19.58 -1.57 12.08
C LYS A 164 -18.53 -2.62 11.75
N ARG A 165 -18.13 -3.40 12.76
CA ARG A 165 -17.23 -4.55 12.59
C ARG A 165 -17.89 -5.59 11.69
N ILE A 166 -17.24 -5.94 10.58
CA ILE A 166 -17.76 -6.95 9.62
C ILE A 166 -17.16 -8.34 9.81
N ALA A 167 -16.00 -8.41 10.45
CA ALA A 167 -15.28 -9.60 10.84
C ALA A 167 -14.43 -9.26 12.06
N GLU A 168 -14.31 -10.23 12.97
CA GLU A 168 -13.47 -10.10 14.16
C GLU A 168 -12.03 -9.72 13.77
N ARG A 169 -11.40 -8.92 14.64
CA ARG A 169 -9.99 -8.61 14.52
C ARG A 169 -9.17 -9.90 14.53
N LEU A 170 -8.14 -9.95 13.70
CA LEU A 170 -7.13 -11.01 13.77
C LEU A 170 -5.85 -10.47 14.40
N ASP A 171 -5.39 -11.13 15.45
CA ASP A 171 -4.14 -10.85 16.14
C ASP A 171 -3.08 -11.86 15.65
N CYS A 172 -2.15 -11.41 14.81
CA CYS A 172 -1.09 -12.24 14.24
C CYS A 172 0.21 -12.14 15.05
N ASP A 173 0.87 -13.28 15.24
CA ASP A 173 2.23 -13.37 15.81
C ASP A 173 3.29 -13.20 14.69
N VAL A 174 4.58 -13.40 15.01
CA VAL A 174 5.72 -13.17 14.11
C VAL A 174 5.65 -13.89 12.74
N ASP A 175 5.00 -15.05 12.65
CA ASP A 175 4.81 -15.81 11.41
C ASP A 175 3.43 -15.50 10.79
N PHE A 176 3.17 -14.20 10.57
CA PHE A 176 1.85 -13.65 10.25
C PHE A 176 1.34 -13.91 8.82
N GLU A 177 2.18 -14.33 7.87
CA GLU A 177 1.84 -14.23 6.45
C GLU A 177 0.63 -15.09 6.05
N ASP A 178 0.55 -16.33 6.54
CA ASP A 178 -0.55 -17.24 6.19
C ASP A 178 -1.86 -16.80 6.86
N ASP A 179 -1.79 -16.32 8.09
CA ASP A 179 -2.90 -15.77 8.85
C ASP A 179 -3.45 -14.49 8.19
N ALA A 180 -2.55 -13.62 7.71
CA ALA A 180 -2.93 -12.39 7.01
C ALA A 180 -3.57 -12.63 5.64
N GLU A 181 -3.09 -13.63 4.89
CA GLU A 181 -3.72 -14.07 3.66
C GLU A 181 -5.11 -14.65 3.92
N ALA A 182 -5.24 -15.51 4.93
CA ALA A 182 -6.51 -16.11 5.32
C ALA A 182 -7.53 -15.05 5.78
N TRP A 183 -7.09 -14.06 6.57
CA TRP A 183 -7.92 -12.92 6.95
C TRP A 183 -8.39 -12.13 5.73
N SER A 184 -7.48 -11.79 4.82
CA SER A 184 -7.80 -11.05 3.59
C SER A 184 -8.85 -11.79 2.76
N ALA A 185 -8.67 -13.10 2.56
CA ALA A 185 -9.60 -13.97 1.83
C ALA A 185 -10.99 -14.05 2.49
N ASN A 186 -11.07 -13.86 3.82
CA ASN A 186 -12.33 -13.84 4.56
C ASN A 186 -13.01 -12.46 4.53
N VAL A 187 -12.28 -11.37 4.73
CA VAL A 187 -12.88 -10.02 4.88
C VAL A 187 -13.28 -9.38 3.55
N LEU A 188 -12.50 -9.57 2.49
CA LEU A 188 -12.75 -8.94 1.19
C LEU A 188 -14.12 -9.29 0.57
N PRO A 189 -14.58 -10.56 0.55
CA PRO A 189 -15.92 -10.88 0.04
C PRO A 189 -17.06 -10.32 0.91
N ILE A 190 -16.82 -10.10 2.21
CA ILE A 190 -17.82 -9.54 3.13
C ILE A 190 -17.92 -8.03 2.94
N ILE A 191 -16.78 -7.33 2.90
CA ILE A 191 -16.73 -5.87 2.80
C ILE A 191 -17.22 -5.35 1.45
N SER A 192 -17.03 -6.12 0.37
CA SER A 192 -17.51 -5.77 -0.98
C SER A 192 -19.04 -5.67 -1.05
N GLN A 193 -19.76 -6.34 -0.15
CA GLN A 193 -21.22 -6.31 -0.07
C GLN A 193 -21.75 -5.19 0.84
N LYS A 194 -20.86 -4.40 1.45
CA LYS A 194 -21.21 -3.29 2.33
C LYS A 194 -21.14 -1.95 1.61
N GLY A 195 -21.63 -0.91 2.28
CA GLY A 195 -21.64 0.46 1.76
C GLY A 195 -22.71 0.72 0.70
N SER A 196 -22.90 1.99 0.39
CA SER A 196 -23.74 2.55 -0.67
C SER A 196 -22.94 3.20 -1.81
N GLN A 197 -21.64 3.44 -1.58
CA GLN A 197 -20.73 4.02 -2.56
C GLN A 197 -20.67 3.20 -3.84
N LYS A 198 -20.76 3.92 -4.97
CA LYS A 198 -20.69 3.36 -6.31
C LYS A 198 -19.24 3.13 -6.73
N LEU A 199 -19.09 2.42 -7.85
CA LEU A 199 -17.85 2.23 -8.58
C LEU A 199 -17.05 3.54 -8.69
N ALA A 200 -15.78 3.49 -8.30
CA ALA A 200 -14.80 4.56 -8.42
C ALA A 200 -13.56 4.04 -9.15
N GLU A 201 -12.85 4.96 -9.78
CA GLU A 201 -11.56 4.71 -10.39
C GLU A 201 -10.49 4.58 -9.29
N ALA A 202 -9.56 3.65 -9.48
CA ALA A 202 -8.38 3.58 -8.62
C ALA A 202 -7.61 4.90 -8.70
N PRO A 203 -7.23 5.52 -7.56
CA PRO A 203 -6.24 6.58 -7.62
C PRO A 203 -4.99 6.03 -8.32
N GLN A 204 -4.38 6.86 -9.19
CA GLN A 204 -3.15 6.50 -9.89
C GLN A 204 -2.14 5.98 -8.87
N LYS A 205 -1.49 4.84 -9.17
CA LYS A 205 -0.45 4.24 -8.31
C LYS A 205 0.49 5.36 -7.84
N GLN A 206 0.39 5.74 -6.57
CA GLN A 206 1.53 6.38 -5.92
C GLN A 206 2.68 5.38 -6.06
N ALA A 207 3.81 5.85 -6.57
CA ALA A 207 4.96 4.99 -6.79
C ALA A 207 5.25 4.27 -5.47
N ALA A 208 4.96 2.97 -5.42
CA ALA A 208 5.28 2.16 -4.27
C ALA A 208 6.78 2.37 -4.02
N LYS A 209 7.15 2.74 -2.79
CA LYS A 209 8.55 2.68 -2.38
C LYS A 209 9.01 1.26 -2.71
N ALA A 210 10.21 1.10 -3.28
CA ALA A 210 10.69 -0.20 -3.70
C ALA A 210 10.69 -1.15 -2.49
N GLN A 211 9.73 -2.07 -2.46
CA GLN A 211 9.58 -3.06 -1.40
C GLN A 211 10.66 -4.13 -1.58
N SER A 212 11.23 -4.61 -0.47
CA SER A 212 12.14 -5.75 -0.49
C SER A 212 11.41 -6.96 -1.09
N GLN A 213 12.01 -7.59 -2.10
CA GLN A 213 11.52 -8.86 -2.64
C GLN A 213 11.89 -10.04 -1.72
N TYR A 214 12.74 -9.80 -0.72
CA TYR A 214 13.19 -10.79 0.23
C TYR A 214 12.33 -10.73 1.49
N THR A 215 11.84 -11.89 1.89
CA THR A 215 10.98 -12.10 3.06
C THR A 215 11.54 -13.22 3.92
N ARG A 216 10.94 -13.51 5.07
CA ARG A 216 11.33 -14.66 5.89
C ARG A 216 11.21 -15.99 5.12
N LYS A 217 10.17 -16.14 4.28
CA LYS A 217 9.94 -17.31 3.41
C LYS A 217 10.83 -17.31 2.16
N ASN A 218 11.35 -16.15 1.76
CA ASN A 218 12.27 -15.98 0.63
C ASN A 218 13.48 -15.12 1.05
N PRO A 219 14.40 -15.62 1.89
CA PRO A 219 15.47 -14.80 2.44
C PRO A 219 16.53 -14.44 1.39
N LEU A 220 17.11 -13.24 1.52
CA LEU A 220 18.29 -12.87 0.74
C LEU A 220 19.47 -13.75 1.16
N LEU A 221 20.01 -14.49 0.19
CA LEU A 221 21.25 -15.23 0.38
C LEU A 221 22.45 -14.28 0.21
N ALA A 222 22.78 -13.58 1.29
CA ALA A 222 23.93 -12.67 1.35
C ALA A 222 25.26 -13.43 1.50
N THR A 223 26.35 -12.86 0.96
CA THR A 223 27.68 -13.46 1.08
C THR A 223 28.34 -13.02 2.38
N LEU A 224 28.90 -13.96 3.15
CA LEU A 224 29.65 -13.63 4.35
C LEU A 224 31.06 -13.13 3.98
N ILE A 225 31.33 -11.84 4.21
CA ILE A 225 32.63 -11.21 3.92
C ILE A 225 33.61 -11.43 5.08
N ALA A 226 33.15 -11.22 6.31
CA ALA A 226 34.01 -11.31 7.49
C ALA A 226 33.31 -11.98 8.65
N LYS A 227 34.06 -12.81 9.38
CA LYS A 227 33.70 -13.35 10.69
C LYS A 227 34.86 -13.07 11.64
N LYS A 228 34.66 -12.19 12.61
CA LYS A 228 35.70 -11.79 13.56
C LYS A 228 35.22 -11.97 14.99
N THR A 229 35.91 -12.81 15.76
CA THR A 229 35.67 -12.89 17.20
C THR A 229 36.19 -11.61 17.86
N LEU A 230 35.32 -10.92 18.60
CA LEU A 230 35.62 -9.68 19.32
C LEU A 230 36.08 -9.93 20.75
N THR A 231 35.77 -11.11 21.30
CA THR A 231 36.15 -11.52 22.65
C THR A 231 37.51 -12.21 22.68
N GLY A 232 38.27 -12.00 23.76
CA GLY A 232 39.53 -12.71 24.00
C GLY A 232 39.32 -14.16 24.44
N GLU A 233 40.37 -14.98 24.32
CA GLU A 233 40.36 -16.43 24.59
C GLU A 233 39.93 -16.82 26.02
N GLN A 234 40.04 -15.90 26.97
CA GLN A 234 39.65 -16.12 28.37
C GLN A 234 38.21 -15.67 28.69
N SER A 235 37.47 -15.17 27.70
CA SER A 235 36.08 -14.74 27.90
C SER A 235 35.16 -15.94 28.05
N GLY A 236 34.28 -15.92 29.06
CA GLY A 236 33.21 -16.91 29.21
C GLY A 236 32.05 -16.76 28.22
N LYS A 237 32.11 -15.76 27.33
CA LYS A 237 31.15 -15.51 26.25
C LYS A 237 31.91 -15.27 24.95
N GLU A 238 31.40 -15.81 23.84
CA GLU A 238 31.92 -15.52 22.52
C GLU A 238 31.05 -14.44 21.85
N ILE A 239 31.65 -13.31 21.47
CA ILE A 239 30.99 -12.27 20.68
C ILE A 239 31.64 -12.25 19.31
N ILE A 240 30.83 -12.37 18.26
CA ILE A 240 31.29 -12.47 16.88
C ILE A 240 30.72 -11.31 16.08
N HIS A 241 31.57 -10.62 15.35
CA HIS A 241 31.22 -9.66 14.32
C HIS A 241 31.09 -10.37 12.98
N TYR A 242 29.97 -10.15 12.29
CA TYR A 242 29.72 -10.63 10.94
C TYR A 242 29.54 -9.45 9.98
N GLU A 243 30.20 -9.50 8.83
CA GLU A 243 29.99 -8.57 7.71
C GLU A 243 29.33 -9.34 6.56
N LEU A 244 28.18 -8.86 6.09
CA LEU A 244 27.41 -9.48 5.02
C LEU A 244 27.42 -8.56 3.79
N ASP A 245 27.76 -9.12 2.63
CA ASP A 245 27.63 -8.46 1.34
C ASP A 245 26.21 -8.64 0.82
N LEU A 246 25.51 -7.52 0.63
CA LEU A 246 24.19 -7.50 0.01
C LEU A 246 24.27 -7.53 -1.54
N GLY A 247 25.46 -7.38 -2.13
CA GLY A 247 25.68 -7.44 -3.57
C GLY A 247 24.78 -6.48 -4.36
N ASP A 248 24.31 -6.95 -5.51
CA ASP A 248 23.38 -6.21 -6.38
C ASP A 248 21.89 -6.41 -5.99
N SER A 249 21.61 -6.85 -4.75
CA SER A 249 20.24 -7.12 -4.29
C SER A 249 19.33 -5.89 -4.32
N GLY A 250 19.91 -4.69 -4.30
CA GLY A 250 19.17 -3.43 -4.22
C GLY A 250 18.68 -3.09 -2.81
N GLU A 251 18.91 -3.98 -1.83
CA GLU A 251 18.49 -3.80 -0.45
C GLU A 251 19.26 -2.68 0.25
N ARG A 252 18.55 -1.93 1.09
CA ARG A 252 19.10 -0.83 1.89
C ARG A 252 18.63 -0.98 3.33
N TYR A 253 19.54 -0.84 4.29
CA TYR A 253 19.20 -0.78 5.70
C TYR A 253 19.48 0.62 6.25
N GLN A 254 18.75 0.99 7.29
CA GLN A 254 19.07 2.15 8.11
C GLN A 254 19.70 1.68 9.42
N VAL A 255 20.66 2.43 9.94
CA VAL A 255 21.31 2.08 11.21
C VAL A 255 20.26 2.11 12.32
N GLY A 256 20.05 0.96 12.98
CA GLY A 256 19.07 0.81 14.05
C GLY A 256 17.69 0.29 13.61
N GLY A 257 17.49 0.01 12.32
CA GLY A 257 16.32 -0.71 11.78
C GLY A 257 16.51 -2.22 11.69
#